data_AF-A0A257JIR0-F1
#
_entry.id   AF-A0A257JIR0-F1
#
_cell.length_a   1.000
_cell.length_b   1.000
_cell.length_c   1.000
_cell.angle_alpha   90.00
_cell.angle_beta   90.00
_cell.angle_gamma   90.00
#
_symmetry.space_group_name_H-M   'P 1'
#
loop_
_entity.id
_entity.type
_entity.pdbx_description
1 polymer ?
#
loop_
_entity_poly.entity_id
_entity_poly.type
_entity_poly.pdbx_seq_one_letter_code
_entity_poly.pdbx_strand_id
1 'polypeptide(L)'
;MDTSAYHVKATLLPEGGKSVDIWIVDGKYTFSPVAGAIELPGAFMAAGMVDGHAHLSLDFANTGLPPGTAELVLHNAKRHLRSS
;
A
#
# COMPACT_ATOMS: atom_id res chain seq x y z
N MET A 1 -13.02 -3.22 11.97
CA MET A 1 -11.87 -3.73 11.20
C MET A 1 -12.43 -4.78 10.28
N ASP A 2 -12.11 -4.69 8.99
CA ASP A 2 -12.53 -5.71 8.01
C ASP A 2 -11.80 -7.01 8.36
N THR A 3 -12.54 -8.04 8.75
CA THR A 3 -12.02 -9.36 9.17
C THR A 3 -11.80 -10.29 7.97
N SER A 4 -11.89 -9.77 6.76
CA SER A 4 -11.73 -10.55 5.54
C SER A 4 -10.31 -11.08 5.41
N ALA A 5 -10.19 -12.39 5.16
CA ALA A 5 -8.94 -13.01 4.76
C ALA A 5 -8.84 -13.00 3.23
N TYR A 6 -7.63 -12.84 2.71
CA TYR A 6 -7.37 -12.88 1.27
C TYR A 6 -6.35 -13.96 0.94
N HIS A 7 -6.46 -14.55 -0.24
CA HIS A 7 -5.49 -15.46 -0.81
C HIS A 7 -4.92 -14.84 -2.10
N VAL A 8 -3.60 -14.87 -2.23
CA VAL A 8 -2.86 -14.40 -3.40
C VAL A 8 -1.84 -15.45 -3.77
N LYS A 9 -1.81 -15.81 -5.06
CA LYS A 9 -0.69 -16.52 -5.67
C LYS A 9 0.21 -15.53 -6.40
N ALA A 10 1.43 -15.31 -5.90
CA ALA A 10 2.34 -14.32 -6.47
C ALA A 10 3.81 -14.72 -6.33
N THR A 11 4.65 -14.17 -7.21
CA THR A 11 6.11 -14.22 -7.07
C THR A 11 6.59 -13.12 -6.12
N LEU A 12 7.32 -13.49 -5.06
CA LEU A 12 7.88 -12.55 -4.10
C LEU A 12 9.06 -11.79 -4.72
N LEU A 13 9.10 -10.47 -4.50
CA LEU A 13 10.16 -9.57 -4.91
C LEU A 13 10.92 -9.03 -3.67
N PRO A 14 12.21 -8.69 -3.80
CA PRO A 14 12.99 -8.63 -5.03
C PRO A 14 13.62 -9.96 -5.48
N GLU A 15 13.60 -11.00 -4.65
CA GLU A 15 14.33 -12.25 -4.91
C GLU A 15 13.81 -12.98 -6.15
N GLY A 16 12.51 -12.91 -6.42
CA GLY A 16 11.88 -13.54 -7.57
C GLY A 16 11.77 -15.06 -7.47
N GLY A 17 11.60 -15.72 -8.62
CA GLY A 17 11.54 -17.17 -8.72
C GLY A 17 10.12 -17.71 -8.94
N LYS A 18 9.76 -18.78 -8.22
CA LYS A 18 8.46 -19.43 -8.34
C LYS A 18 7.40 -18.66 -7.57
N SER A 19 6.18 -18.62 -8.11
CA SER A 19 5.04 -18.10 -7.38
C SER A 19 4.70 -18.98 -6.17
N VAL A 20 4.31 -18.34 -5.08
CA VAL A 20 3.91 -18.97 -3.82
C VAL A 20 2.49 -18.54 -3.45
N ASP A 21 1.83 -19.38 -2.66
CA ASP A 21 0.51 -19.10 -2.10
C ASP A 21 0.67 -18.35 -0.75
N ILE A 22 -0.04 -17.23 -0.61
CA ILE A 22 0.07 -16.31 0.53
C ILE A 22 -1.33 -15.93 0.99
N TRP A 23 -1.55 -15.92 2.30
CA TRP A 23 -2.77 -15.45 2.92
C TRP A 23 -2.54 -14.17 3.70
N ILE A 24 -3.45 -13.22 3.57
CA ILE A 24 -3.42 -11.94 4.27
C ILE A 24 -4.64 -11.87 5.19
N VAL A 25 -4.41 -11.63 6.48
CA VAL A 25 -5.44 -11.51 7.51
C VAL A 25 -4.97 -10.52 8.57
N ASP A 26 -5.85 -9.60 8.98
CA ASP A 26 -5.57 -8.59 10.02
C ASP A 26 -4.26 -7.80 9.80
N GLY A 27 -3.97 -7.43 8.55
CA GLY A 27 -2.78 -6.66 8.18
C GLY A 27 -1.46 -7.44 8.26
N LYS A 28 -1.51 -8.76 8.41
CA LYS A 28 -0.34 -9.65 8.41
C LYS A 28 -0.48 -10.68 7.30
N TYR A 29 0.64 -11.23 6.84
CA TYR A 29 0.63 -12.34 5.89
C TYR A 29 1.15 -13.64 6.53
N THR A 30 0.74 -14.76 5.97
CA THR A 30 1.19 -16.11 6.31
C THR A 30 1.25 -16.98 5.06
N PHE A 31 2.10 -18.01 5.07
CA PHE A 31 2.15 -19.05 4.04
C PHE A 31 1.29 -20.27 4.40
N SER A 32 0.63 -20.25 5.57
CA SER A 32 -0.31 -21.28 5.97
C SER A 32 -1.72 -20.94 5.48
N PRO A 33 -2.49 -21.91 4.96
CA PRO A 33 -3.83 -21.65 4.46
C PRO A 33 -4.77 -21.04 5.50
N VAL A 34 -5.57 -20.06 5.08
CA VAL A 34 -6.65 -19.48 5.89
C VAL A 34 -8.00 -19.80 5.23
N ALA A 35 -8.87 -20.47 5.98
CA ALA A 35 -10.19 -20.87 5.48
C ALA A 35 -11.08 -19.66 5.20
N GLY A 36 -11.85 -19.71 4.11
CA GLY A 36 -12.75 -18.63 3.71
C GLY A 36 -12.05 -17.41 3.11
N ALA A 37 -10.76 -17.52 2.79
CA ALA A 37 -10.03 -16.44 2.15
C ALA A 37 -10.56 -16.15 0.73
N ILE A 38 -10.69 -14.86 0.42
CA ILE A 38 -11.12 -14.37 -0.88
C ILE A 38 -9.92 -14.35 -1.82
N GLU A 39 -10.06 -14.97 -2.99
CA GLU A 39 -9.04 -14.95 -4.04
C GLU A 39 -8.85 -13.54 -4.60
N LEU A 40 -7.61 -13.08 -4.63
CA LEU A 40 -7.19 -11.86 -5.30
C LEU A 40 -6.32 -12.22 -6.51
N PRO A 41 -6.39 -11.44 -7.61
CA PRO A 41 -5.49 -11.63 -8.73
C PRO A 41 -4.04 -11.38 -8.28
N GLY A 42 -3.12 -12.24 -8.73
CA GLY A 42 -1.71 -12.16 -8.35
C GLY A 42 -0.78 -12.36 -9.53
N ALA A 43 0.39 -11.73 -9.46
CA ALA A 43 1.52 -11.96 -10.36
C ALA A 43 2.82 -11.72 -9.60
N PHE A 44 2.93 -10.56 -8.96
CA PHE A 44 4.09 -10.17 -8.17
C PHE A 44 3.64 -9.55 -6.84
N MET A 45 4.42 -9.78 -5.79
CA MET A 45 4.24 -9.16 -4.49
C MET A 45 5.58 -8.56 -4.04
N ALA A 46 5.56 -7.30 -3.65
CA ALA A 46 6.69 -6.57 -3.11
C ALA A 46 6.29 -5.90 -1.79
N ALA A 47 7.28 -5.49 -1.00
CA ALA A 47 7.02 -4.53 0.06
C ALA A 47 6.38 -3.25 -0.52
N GLY A 48 5.56 -2.57 0.29
CA GLY A 48 4.96 -1.30 -0.11
C GLY A 48 6.03 -0.31 -0.57
N MET A 49 5.78 0.36 -1.69
CA MET A 49 6.72 1.34 -2.24
C MET A 49 6.90 2.50 -1.26
N VAL A 50 8.14 2.97 -1.14
CA VAL A 50 8.48 4.15 -0.35
C VAL A 50 8.78 5.29 -1.29
N ASP A 51 8.05 6.40 -1.15
CA ASP A 51 8.47 7.66 -1.76
C ASP A 51 9.56 8.29 -0.88
N GLY A 52 10.79 8.31 -1.38
CA GLY A 52 11.94 8.88 -0.69
C GLY A 52 11.96 10.41 -0.69
N HIS A 53 11.13 11.07 -1.51
CA HIS A 53 11.15 12.52 -1.63
C HIS A 53 9.79 13.07 -2.11
N ALA A 54 9.12 13.81 -1.23
CA ALA A 54 7.86 14.49 -1.54
C ALA A 54 7.88 15.99 -1.17
N HIS A 55 7.24 16.82 -1.99
CA HIS A 55 7.11 18.27 -1.77
C HIS A 55 5.80 18.61 -1.04
N LEU A 56 5.67 18.20 0.22
CA LEU A 56 4.42 18.38 0.97
C LEU A 56 4.12 19.83 1.37
N SER A 57 5.12 20.71 1.39
CA SER A 57 4.98 22.11 1.78
C SER A 57 4.68 23.07 0.62
N LEU A 58 4.59 22.58 -0.62
CA LEU A 58 4.33 23.38 -1.81
C LEU A 58 2.90 23.16 -2.30
N ASP A 59 2.27 24.22 -2.83
CA ASP A 59 0.90 24.15 -3.32
C ASP A 59 0.82 23.88 -4.84
N PHE A 60 1.33 22.72 -5.28
CA PHE A 60 1.15 22.29 -6.68
C PHE A 60 -0.31 21.91 -7.00
N ALA A 61 -1.13 21.80 -5.97
CA ALA A 61 -2.52 21.40 -6.03
C ALA A 61 -3.49 22.59 -6.18
N ASN A 62 -2.99 23.83 -6.11
CA ASN A 62 -3.80 25.07 -6.08
C ASN A 62 -4.91 25.03 -5.01
N THR A 63 -4.58 24.55 -3.82
CA THR A 63 -5.48 24.53 -2.66
C THR A 63 -5.78 25.92 -2.13
N GLY A 64 -4.92 26.91 -2.42
CA GLY A 64 -5.00 28.26 -1.87
C GLY A 64 -4.45 28.39 -0.45
N LEU A 65 -3.91 27.30 0.11
CA LEU A 65 -3.25 27.31 1.40
C LEU A 65 -1.84 27.90 1.27
N PRO A 66 -1.38 28.74 2.22
CA PRO A 66 -0.03 29.29 2.16
C PRO A 66 1.05 28.19 2.21
N PRO A 67 2.10 28.27 1.37
CA PRO A 67 3.24 27.35 1.40
C PRO A 67 3.89 27.25 2.78
N GLY A 68 4.36 26.05 3.14
CA GLY A 68 5.04 25.80 4.42
C GLY A 68 4.14 25.66 5.64
N THR A 69 2.82 25.83 5.51
CA THR A 69 1.89 25.67 6.63
C THR A 69 1.66 24.20 6.98
N ALA A 70 1.41 23.91 8.27
CA ALA A 70 1.07 22.56 8.71
C ALA A 70 -0.22 22.04 8.07
N GLU A 71 -1.17 22.93 7.81
CA GLU A 71 -2.42 22.60 7.13
C GLU A 71 -2.17 22.10 5.69
N LEU A 72 -1.33 22.81 4.92
CA LEU A 72 -0.95 22.38 3.57
C LEU A 72 -0.19 21.06 3.60
N VAL A 73 0.75 20.88 4.53
CA VAL A 73 1.50 19.62 4.67
C VAL A 73 0.56 18.44 4.95
N LEU A 74 -0.38 18.60 5.89
CA LEU A 74 -1.35 17.55 6.22
C LEU A 74 -2.32 17.26 5.07
N HIS A 75 -2.76 18.31 4.35
CA HIS A 75 -3.57 18.15 3.15
C HIS A 75 -2.83 17.33 2.10
N ASN A 76 -1.61 17.75 1.76
CA ASN A 76 -0.78 17.09 0.75
C ASN A 76 -0.40 15.67 1.15
N ALA A 77 -0.08 15.41 2.43
CA ALA A 77 0.22 14.06 2.93
C ALA A 77 -0.97 13.12 2.75
N LYS A 78 -2.18 13.56 3.11
CA LYS A 78 -3.41 12.77 2.92
C LYS A 78 -3.71 12.49 1.45
N ARG A 79 -3.44 13.46 0.58
CA ARG A 79 -3.59 13.28 -0.87
C ARG A 79 -2.57 12.29 -1.42
N HIS A 80 -1.31 12.43 -1.03
CA HIS A 80 -0.20 11.59 -1.47
C HIS A 80 -0.42 10.11 -1.13
N LEU A 81 -0.95 9.82 0.07
CA LEU A 81 -1.28 8.46 0.53
C LEU A 81 -2.56 7.86 -0.11
N ARG A 82 -3.38 8.66 -0.79
CA ARG A 82 -4.61 8.18 -1.47
C ARG A 82 -4.41 7.96 -2.96
N SER A 83 -3.34 8.50 -3.52
CA SER A 83 -2.97 8.31 -4.93
C SER A 83 -2.03 7.13 -5.16
N SER A 84 -1.68 6.39 -4.10
CA SER A 84 -0.83 5.20 -4.11
C SER A 84 -1.66 3.93 -4.00
#